data_AF-A0A2E3Q2E7-F1
#
_entry.id   AF-A0A2E3Q2E7-F1
#
_cell.length_a   1.000
_cell.length_b   1.000
_cell.length_c   1.000
_cell.angle_alpha   90.00
_cell.angle_beta   90.00
_cell.angle_gamma   90.00
#
_symmetry.space_group_name_H-M   'P 1'
#
loop_
_entity.id
_entity.type
_entity.pdbx_description
1 polymer ?
#
loop_
_entity_poly.entity_id
_entity_poly.type
_entity_poly.pdbx_seq_one_letter_code
_entity_poly.pdbx_strand_id
1 'polypeptide(L)'
;MIPILLLAVFAAGCRSASSESREGHDVRPDVDGIRAADAAMATSFFDDQARRGIEVQRSIFEYHFRPHSAELTSLGRKVVLVIADALERDGGRISVQRGVASPDLYAARIIVVRESLRAGGVGLERIVIEDGTPGGRGTTSRDAVRIRSETRLNDIKIPDGTMLSPSGGSGEVMQ
;
A
#
# COMPACT_ATOMS: atom_id res chain seq x y z
N MET A 1 16.38 36.61 53.11
CA MET A 1 15.35 35.78 53.76
C MET A 1 14.77 34.86 52.70
N ILE A 2 15.06 33.57 52.81
CA ILE A 2 14.73 32.51 51.86
C ILE A 2 13.55 31.72 52.43
N PRO A 3 12.44 31.50 51.71
CA PRO A 3 11.54 30.41 52.05
C PRO A 3 11.91 29.18 51.23
N ILE A 4 12.42 28.19 51.95
CA ILE A 4 12.57 26.80 51.51
C ILE A 4 11.16 26.22 51.40
N LEU A 5 10.70 25.93 50.18
CA LEU A 5 9.48 25.16 49.96
C LEU A 5 9.88 23.72 49.64
N LEU A 6 9.81 22.87 50.67
CA LEU A 6 9.66 21.42 50.54
C LEU A 6 8.30 21.13 49.89
N LEU A 7 8.24 20.32 48.82
CA LEU A 7 7.10 19.42 48.64
C LEU A 7 7.34 18.27 47.64
N ALA A 8 7.32 17.06 48.22
CA ALA A 8 6.73 15.81 47.73
C ALA A 8 7.11 15.30 46.32
N VAL A 9 8.11 14.40 46.31
CA VAL A 9 8.27 13.37 45.27
C VAL A 9 7.12 12.36 45.41
N PHE A 10 6.14 12.43 44.51
CA PHE A 10 5.15 11.37 44.34
C PHE A 10 5.83 10.16 43.67
N ALA A 11 6.18 9.17 44.46
CA ALA A 11 6.45 7.83 43.97
C ALA A 11 5.13 7.25 43.42
N ALA A 12 4.90 7.42 42.11
CA ALA A 12 3.89 6.67 41.38
C ALA A 12 4.38 5.21 41.28
N GLY A 13 4.26 4.47 42.38
CA GLY A 13 4.40 3.03 42.35
C GLY A 13 3.31 2.46 41.45
N CYS A 14 3.71 1.84 40.35
CA CYS A 14 2.86 1.01 39.51
C CYS A 14 2.24 -0.09 40.40
N ARG A 15 1.05 0.18 40.93
CA ARG A 15 0.23 -0.81 41.62
C ARG A 15 -0.31 -1.72 40.53
N SER A 16 0.37 -2.84 40.29
CA SER A 16 -0.17 -3.93 39.47
C SER A 16 -1.46 -4.38 40.15
N ALA A 17 -2.58 -3.97 39.57
CA ALA A 17 -3.88 -4.48 39.95
C ALA A 17 -3.80 -6.00 39.80
N SER A 18 -4.06 -6.68 40.93
CA SER A 18 -4.21 -8.13 41.02
C SER A 18 -5.06 -8.63 39.85
N SER A 19 -4.54 -9.62 39.14
CA SER A 19 -5.24 -10.25 38.03
C SER A 19 -6.53 -10.87 38.57
N GLU A 20 -7.65 -10.19 38.37
CA GLU A 20 -8.94 -10.86 38.37
C GLU A 20 -8.81 -11.97 37.31
N SER A 21 -8.92 -13.21 37.77
CA SER A 21 -9.04 -14.38 36.92
C SER A 21 -10.27 -14.15 36.04
N ARG A 22 -10.04 -13.61 34.83
CA ARG A 22 -11.01 -13.62 33.74
C ARG A 22 -11.41 -15.07 33.58
N GLU A 23 -12.63 -15.37 34.02
CA GLU A 23 -13.32 -16.63 33.77
C GLU A 23 -13.20 -16.87 32.27
N GLY A 24 -12.34 -17.83 31.91
CA GLY A 24 -11.90 -18.05 30.55
C GLY A 24 -13.09 -18.55 29.75
N HIS A 25 -13.80 -17.64 29.10
CA HIS A 25 -14.69 -18.01 28.03
C HIS A 25 -13.78 -18.59 26.94
N ASP A 26 -13.73 -19.92 26.87
CA ASP A 26 -13.03 -20.67 25.82
C ASP A 26 -13.75 -20.39 24.50
N VAL A 27 -13.47 -19.23 23.92
CA VAL A 27 -13.91 -18.85 22.58
C VAL A 27 -13.07 -19.70 21.64
N ARG A 28 -13.50 -20.93 21.41
CA ARG A 28 -12.96 -21.76 20.34
C ARG A 28 -13.26 -21.04 19.03
N PRO A 29 -12.24 -20.59 18.29
CA PRO A 29 -12.49 -19.89 17.05
C PRO A 29 -13.25 -20.81 16.10
N ASP A 30 -14.30 -20.27 15.50
CA ASP A 30 -15.11 -20.96 14.51
C ASP A 30 -14.21 -21.45 13.36
N VAL A 31 -14.29 -22.74 13.04
CA VAL A 31 -13.44 -23.39 12.03
C VAL A 31 -13.61 -22.72 10.67
N ASP A 32 -14.83 -22.27 10.35
CA ASP A 32 -15.09 -21.57 9.10
C ASP A 32 -14.47 -20.16 9.10
N GLY A 33 -14.49 -19.47 10.25
CA GLY A 33 -13.78 -18.21 10.46
C GLY A 33 -12.26 -18.34 10.28
N ILE A 34 -11.65 -19.40 10.82
CA ILE A 34 -10.21 -19.68 10.65
C ILE A 34 -9.91 -19.92 9.17
N ARG A 35 -10.70 -20.76 8.48
CA ARG A 35 -10.49 -21.05 7.06
C ARG A 35 -10.60 -19.80 6.18
N ALA A 36 -11.56 -18.92 6.48
CA ALA A 36 -11.72 -17.66 5.76
C ALA A 36 -10.54 -16.71 5.99
N ALA A 37 -10.04 -16.62 7.23
CA ALA A 37 -8.86 -15.82 7.57
C ALA A 37 -7.59 -16.34 6.88
N ASP A 38 -7.37 -17.65 6.89
CA ASP A 38 -6.24 -18.29 6.23
C ASP A 38 -6.27 -18.04 4.72
N ALA A 39 -7.45 -18.18 4.09
CA ALA A 39 -7.62 -17.90 2.67
C ALA A 39 -7.35 -16.43 2.34
N ALA A 40 -7.86 -15.49 3.15
CA ALA A 40 -7.63 -14.07 2.96
C ALA A 40 -6.15 -13.70 3.12
N MET A 41 -5.46 -14.31 4.10
CA MET A 41 -4.03 -14.09 4.33
C MET A 41 -3.18 -14.65 3.19
N ALA A 42 -3.55 -15.82 2.65
CA ALA A 42 -2.86 -16.40 1.51
C ALA A 42 -2.95 -15.52 0.24
N THR A 43 -4.06 -14.79 0.06
CA THR A 43 -4.26 -13.92 -1.11
C THR A 43 -3.78 -12.49 -0.89
N SER A 44 -3.75 -11.98 0.34
CA SER A 44 -3.49 -10.56 0.63
C SER A 44 -2.12 -10.11 0.13
N PHE A 45 -1.09 -10.97 0.21
CA PHE A 45 0.25 -10.65 -0.30
C PHE A 45 0.26 -10.38 -1.80
N PHE A 46 -0.47 -11.18 -2.58
CA PHE A 46 -0.55 -10.99 -4.03
C PHE A 46 -1.39 -9.76 -4.39
N ASP A 47 -2.48 -9.52 -3.66
CA ASP A 47 -3.30 -8.33 -3.84
C ASP A 47 -2.53 -7.05 -3.53
N ASP A 48 -1.72 -7.04 -2.47
CA ASP A 48 -0.87 -5.90 -2.10
C ASP A 48 0.23 -5.66 -3.15
N GLN A 49 0.84 -6.72 -3.66
CA GLN A 49 1.82 -6.61 -4.75
C GLN A 49 1.19 -6.05 -6.03
N ALA A 50 0.02 -6.57 -6.42
CA ALA A 50 -0.70 -6.10 -7.59
C ALA A 50 -1.11 -4.64 -7.43
N ARG A 51 -1.63 -4.26 -6.25
CA ARG A 51 -2.00 -2.88 -5.91
C ARG A 51 -0.79 -1.95 -6.04
N ARG A 52 0.34 -2.26 -5.40
CA ARG A 52 1.57 -1.46 -5.48
C ARG A 52 2.07 -1.34 -6.93
N GLY A 53 1.97 -2.42 -7.69
CA GLY A 53 2.29 -2.41 -9.13
C GLY A 53 1.45 -1.38 -9.90
N ILE A 54 0.14 -1.37 -9.68
CA ILE A 54 -0.79 -0.41 -10.29
C ILE A 54 -0.45 1.03 -9.86
N GLU A 55 -0.22 1.26 -8.56
CA GLU A 55 0.09 2.57 -7.99
C GLU A 55 1.38 3.18 -8.56
N VAL A 56 2.40 2.34 -8.80
CA VAL A 56 3.68 2.75 -9.39
C VAL A 56 3.54 2.93 -10.90
N GLN A 57 2.86 2.01 -11.58
CA GLN A 57 2.77 2.01 -13.04
C GLN A 57 1.87 3.13 -13.58
N ARG A 58 0.81 3.49 -12.84
CA ARG A 58 -0.18 4.53 -13.18
C ARG A 58 -0.61 4.50 -14.64
N SER A 59 -0.93 3.31 -15.13
CA SER A 59 -1.23 3.10 -16.56
C SER A 59 -2.50 2.29 -16.75
N ILE A 60 -3.29 2.68 -17.75
CA ILE A 60 -4.51 2.01 -18.17
C ILE A 60 -4.30 1.47 -19.59
N PHE A 61 -4.38 0.16 -19.74
CA PHE A 61 -4.18 -0.55 -21.01
C PHE A 61 -5.49 -0.78 -21.76
N GLU A 62 -5.38 -1.17 -23.03
CA GLU A 62 -6.53 -1.46 -23.89
C GLU A 62 -7.47 -2.52 -23.30
N TYR A 63 -6.94 -3.57 -22.67
CA TYR A 63 -7.73 -4.65 -22.06
C TYR A 63 -8.51 -4.23 -20.80
N HIS A 64 -8.26 -3.04 -20.27
CA HIS A 64 -9.09 -2.46 -19.21
C HIS A 64 -10.42 -1.91 -19.75
N PHE A 65 -10.54 -1.78 -21.06
CA PHE A 65 -11.78 -1.40 -21.74
C PHE A 65 -12.41 -2.63 -22.39
N ARG A 66 -13.73 -2.58 -22.58
CA ARG A 66 -14.41 -3.56 -23.42
C ARG A 66 -13.95 -3.39 -24.89
N PRO A 67 -13.92 -4.47 -25.68
CA PRO A 67 -13.56 -4.40 -27.09
C PRO A 67 -14.41 -3.36 -27.84
N HIS A 68 -13.76 -2.52 -28.65
CA HIS A 68 -14.39 -1.45 -29.44
C HIS A 68 -15.27 -0.47 -28.64
N SER A 69 -15.03 -0.33 -27.34
CA SER A 69 -15.82 0.53 -26.45
C SER A 69 -14.94 1.36 -25.52
N ALA A 70 -15.53 2.45 -25.01
CA ALA A 70 -14.96 3.26 -23.94
C ALA A 70 -15.35 2.77 -22.55
N GLU A 71 -16.25 1.79 -22.45
CA GLU A 71 -16.68 1.21 -21.18
C GLU A 71 -15.54 0.43 -20.51
N LEU A 72 -15.28 0.71 -19.24
CA LEU A 72 -14.31 -0.03 -18.44
C LEU A 72 -14.84 -1.42 -18.08
N THR A 73 -13.98 -2.43 -18.18
CA THR A 73 -14.26 -3.77 -17.62
C THR A 73 -14.27 -3.71 -16.08
N SER A 74 -14.69 -4.79 -15.41
CA SER A 74 -14.61 -4.88 -13.95
C SER A 74 -13.18 -4.73 -13.44
N LEU A 75 -12.20 -5.30 -14.17
CA LEU A 75 -10.79 -5.11 -13.87
C LEU A 75 -10.36 -3.66 -14.08
N GLY A 76 -10.75 -3.05 -15.21
CA GLY A 76 -10.45 -1.65 -15.50
C GLY A 76 -10.96 -0.69 -14.43
N ARG A 77 -12.17 -0.90 -13.92
CA ARG A 77 -12.73 -0.11 -12.80
C ARG A 77 -11.91 -0.29 -11.51
N LYS A 78 -11.51 -1.52 -11.16
CA LYS A 78 -10.66 -1.79 -9.98
C LYS A 78 -9.32 -1.05 -10.10
N VAL A 79 -8.69 -1.12 -11.28
CA VAL A 79 -7.42 -0.43 -11.57
C VAL A 79 -7.57 1.10 -11.45
N VAL A 80 -8.61 1.68 -12.06
CA VAL A 80 -8.85 3.13 -11.99
C VAL A 80 -9.08 3.59 -10.55
N LEU A 81 -9.78 2.80 -9.74
CA LEU A 81 -10.01 3.12 -8.33
C LEU A 81 -8.70 3.14 -7.52
N VAL A 82 -7.81 2.15 -7.73
CA VAL A 82 -6.48 2.12 -7.10
C VAL A 82 -5.63 3.31 -7.54
N ILE A 83 -5.67 3.64 -8.83
CA ILE A 83 -4.97 4.82 -9.36
C ILE A 83 -5.55 6.11 -8.75
N ALA A 84 -6.86 6.22 -8.60
CA ALA A 84 -7.51 7.38 -8.00
C ALA A 84 -7.04 7.61 -6.56
N ASP A 85 -7.01 6.57 -5.73
CA ASP A 85 -6.51 6.61 -4.35
C ASP A 85 -5.05 7.11 -4.29
N ALA A 86 -4.19 6.66 -5.20
CA ALA A 86 -2.81 7.13 -5.26
C ALA A 86 -2.69 8.61 -5.71
N LEU A 87 -3.55 9.04 -6.63
CA LEU A 87 -3.52 10.41 -7.19
C LEU A 87 -4.20 11.44 -6.29
N GLU A 88 -5.15 11.04 -5.46
CA GLU A 88 -5.74 11.94 -4.46
C GLU A 88 -4.65 12.50 -3.53
N ARG A 89 -3.71 11.62 -3.12
CA ARG A 89 -2.54 11.98 -2.33
C ARG A 89 -1.56 12.86 -3.11
N ASP A 90 -1.05 12.35 -4.24
CA ASP A 90 0.16 12.92 -4.85
C ASP A 90 -0.10 13.77 -6.11
N GLY A 91 -1.28 13.63 -6.73
CA GLY A 91 -1.52 14.05 -8.11
C GLY A 91 -0.57 13.36 -9.10
N GLY A 92 -0.36 13.98 -10.27
CA GLY A 92 0.70 13.59 -11.19
C GLY A 92 0.21 13.05 -12.53
N ARG A 93 0.96 12.10 -13.10
CA ARG A 93 0.74 11.61 -14.46
C ARG A 93 0.09 10.24 -14.50
N ILE A 94 -0.77 10.04 -15.48
CA ILE A 94 -1.41 8.77 -15.81
C ILE A 94 -1.22 8.52 -17.30
N SER A 95 -0.81 7.31 -17.65
CA SER A 95 -0.85 6.88 -19.04
C SER A 95 -2.16 6.16 -19.34
N VAL A 96 -2.83 6.53 -20.43
CA VAL A 96 -3.89 5.72 -21.03
C VAL A 96 -3.40 5.30 -22.39
N GLN A 97 -3.12 4.01 -22.56
CA GLN A 97 -2.57 3.51 -23.81
C GLN A 97 -3.63 3.56 -24.90
N ARG A 98 -3.30 4.19 -26.02
CA ARG A 98 -4.21 4.24 -27.18
C ARG A 98 -4.38 2.88 -27.87
N GLY A 99 -3.29 2.13 -28.05
CA GLY A 99 -3.30 0.86 -28.75
C GLY A 99 -3.77 1.01 -30.20
N VAL A 100 -4.71 0.15 -30.62
CA VAL A 100 -5.30 0.18 -31.98
C VAL A 100 -6.57 1.05 -32.08
N ALA A 101 -6.89 1.82 -31.03
CA ALA A 101 -8.11 2.64 -31.01
C ALA A 101 -8.06 3.80 -32.01
N SER A 102 -9.20 4.03 -32.68
CA SER A 102 -9.42 5.24 -33.47
C SER A 102 -9.28 6.49 -32.60
N PRO A 103 -8.97 7.67 -33.16
CA PRO A 103 -8.88 8.92 -32.40
C PRO A 103 -10.13 9.18 -31.55
N ASP A 104 -11.33 8.95 -32.11
CA ASP A 104 -12.60 9.19 -31.44
C ASP A 104 -12.84 8.22 -30.28
N LEU A 105 -12.55 6.93 -30.48
CA LEU A 105 -12.66 5.92 -29.42
C LEU A 105 -11.68 6.20 -28.28
N TYR A 106 -10.46 6.61 -28.62
CA TYR A 106 -9.46 7.01 -27.63
C TYR A 106 -9.94 8.24 -26.83
N ALA A 107 -10.44 9.28 -27.49
CA ALA A 107 -10.99 10.44 -26.82
C ALA A 107 -12.15 10.07 -25.87
N ALA A 108 -13.06 9.18 -26.29
CA ALA A 108 -14.13 8.67 -25.45
C ALA A 108 -13.61 7.90 -24.22
N ARG A 109 -12.57 7.08 -24.38
CA ARG A 109 -11.89 6.39 -23.27
C ARG A 109 -11.29 7.38 -22.27
N ILE A 110 -10.65 8.45 -22.75
CA ILE A 110 -10.09 9.49 -21.87
C ILE A 110 -11.19 10.18 -21.05
N ILE A 111 -12.34 10.46 -21.66
CA ILE A 111 -13.50 11.04 -20.94
C ILE A 111 -13.96 10.08 -19.83
N VAL A 112 -14.15 8.79 -20.12
CA VAL A 112 -14.57 7.81 -19.11
C VAL A 112 -13.57 7.69 -17.97
N VAL A 113 -12.27 7.70 -18.26
CA VAL A 113 -11.22 7.69 -17.24
C VAL A 113 -11.28 8.95 -16.38
N ARG A 114 -11.41 10.14 -16.98
CA ARG A 114 -11.54 11.41 -16.22
C ARG A 114 -12.73 11.41 -15.28
N GLU A 115 -13.89 10.98 -15.78
CA GLU A 115 -15.11 10.91 -14.96
C GLU A 115 -14.96 9.90 -13.81
N SER A 116 -14.31 8.77 -14.06
CA SER A 116 -14.04 7.76 -13.04
C SER A 116 -13.08 8.27 -11.96
N LEU A 117 -12.01 8.98 -12.35
CA LEU A 117 -11.06 9.59 -11.42
C LEU A 117 -11.72 10.69 -10.58
N ARG A 118 -12.54 11.53 -11.22
CA ARG A 118 -13.32 12.57 -10.55
C ARG A 118 -14.31 11.98 -9.55
N ALA A 119 -14.99 10.89 -9.91
CA ALA A 119 -15.87 10.16 -9.00
C ALA A 119 -15.12 9.52 -7.82
N GLY A 120 -13.83 9.21 -8.01
CA GLY A 120 -12.91 8.77 -6.96
C GLY A 120 -12.28 9.90 -6.14
N GLY A 121 -12.74 11.16 -6.27
CA GLY A 121 -12.26 12.29 -5.47
C GLY A 121 -11.02 13.01 -6.02
N VAL A 122 -10.51 12.62 -7.18
CA VAL A 122 -9.31 13.24 -7.76
C VAL A 122 -9.65 14.59 -8.41
N GLY A 123 -8.98 15.65 -7.96
CA GLY A 123 -8.97 16.95 -8.64
C GLY A 123 -8.29 16.85 -10.01
N LEU A 124 -9.05 17.02 -11.10
CA LEU A 124 -8.56 16.80 -12.47
C LEU A 124 -7.46 17.79 -12.88
N GLU A 125 -7.41 18.96 -12.24
CA GLU A 125 -6.36 19.98 -12.39
C GLU A 125 -4.99 19.53 -11.84
N ARG A 126 -4.97 18.54 -10.95
CA ARG A 126 -3.74 17.99 -10.34
C ARG A 126 -3.13 16.86 -11.17
N ILE A 127 -3.78 16.48 -12.26
CA ILE A 127 -3.37 15.32 -13.06
C ILE A 127 -3.17 15.65 -14.54
N VAL A 128 -2.29 14.89 -15.17
CA VAL A 128 -2.09 14.90 -16.63
C VAL A 128 -2.31 13.50 -17.15
N ILE A 129 -3.22 13.35 -18.11
CA ILE A 129 -3.47 12.09 -18.81
C ILE A 129 -2.84 12.19 -20.19
N GLU A 130 -1.96 11.25 -20.52
CA GLU A 130 -1.24 11.20 -21.79
C GLU A 130 -1.24 9.78 -22.38
N ASP A 131 -0.95 9.67 -23.68
CA ASP A 131 -0.62 8.39 -24.32
C ASP A 131 0.89 8.16 -24.14
N GLY A 132 1.26 7.32 -23.17
CA GLY A 132 2.66 7.17 -22.79
C GLY A 132 3.03 5.73 -22.41
N THR A 133 4.33 5.46 -22.29
CA THR A 133 4.79 4.17 -21.79
C THR A 133 4.47 4.01 -20.29
N PRO A 134 4.19 2.78 -19.84
CA PRO A 134 3.98 2.53 -18.42
C PRO A 134 5.21 2.85 -17.57
N GLY A 135 5.00 3.32 -16.34
CA GLY A 135 6.10 3.63 -15.41
C GLY A 135 6.71 5.03 -15.56
N GLY A 136 6.04 5.94 -16.28
CA GLY A 136 6.46 7.34 -16.42
C GLY A 136 7.66 7.51 -17.37
N ARG A 137 8.41 8.61 -17.21
CA ARG A 137 9.58 8.94 -18.05
C ARG A 137 10.78 7.97 -17.88
N GLY A 138 10.65 6.96 -17.04
CA GLY A 138 11.77 6.16 -16.56
C GLY A 138 12.66 6.94 -15.58
N THR A 139 13.61 6.25 -14.96
CA THR A 139 14.69 6.90 -14.20
C THR A 139 15.96 6.84 -15.02
N THR A 140 16.81 7.87 -14.95
CA THR A 140 18.09 7.82 -15.66
C THR A 140 18.97 6.71 -15.07
N SER A 141 19.85 6.08 -15.85
CA SER A 141 20.76 5.05 -15.31
C SER A 141 21.59 5.57 -14.13
N ARG A 142 21.95 6.87 -14.16
CA ARG A 142 22.63 7.54 -13.04
C ARG A 142 21.77 7.58 -11.79
N ASP A 143 20.50 7.98 -11.92
CA ASP A 143 19.56 8.01 -10.79
C ASP A 143 19.25 6.60 -10.29
N ALA A 144 19.12 5.62 -11.18
CA ALA A 144 18.95 4.22 -10.79
C ALA A 144 20.11 3.72 -9.91
N VAL A 145 21.36 4.01 -10.32
CA VAL A 145 22.56 3.64 -9.56
C VAL A 145 22.60 4.38 -8.22
N ARG A 146 22.27 5.67 -8.20
CA ARG A 146 22.21 6.48 -6.96
C ARG A 146 21.17 5.93 -5.99
N ILE A 147 19.93 5.73 -6.43
CA ILE A 147 18.85 5.13 -5.62
C ILE A 147 19.27 3.76 -5.08
N ARG A 148 19.92 2.93 -5.92
CA ARG A 148 20.43 1.62 -5.50
C ARG A 148 21.53 1.74 -4.44
N SER A 149 22.44 2.72 -4.56
CA SER A 149 23.48 2.96 -3.55
C SER A 149 22.89 3.47 -2.23
N GLU A 150 21.93 4.39 -2.27
CA GLU A 150 21.24 4.91 -1.08
C GLU A 150 20.46 3.79 -0.37
N THR A 151 19.80 2.91 -1.12
CA THR A 151 19.06 1.76 -0.56
C THR A 151 19.98 0.70 0.03
N ARG A 152 21.20 0.52 -0.51
CA ARG A 152 22.21 -0.38 0.08
C ARG A 152 22.83 0.17 1.36
N LEU A 153 22.94 1.50 1.47
CA LEU A 153 23.56 2.16 2.62
C LEU A 153 22.59 2.36 3.78
N ASN A 154 21.29 2.40 3.50
CA ASN A 154 20.28 2.24 4.52
C ASN A 154 20.20 0.76 4.87
N ASP A 155 21.10 0.33 5.76
CA ASP A 155 21.10 -1.01 6.34
C ASP A 155 19.65 -1.40 6.67
N ILE A 156 19.20 -2.51 6.07
CA ILE A 156 18.06 -3.24 6.58
C ILE A 156 18.46 -3.55 8.02
N LYS A 157 17.91 -2.81 8.99
CA LYS A 157 18.08 -3.12 10.41
C LYS A 157 17.48 -4.50 10.61
N ILE A 158 18.32 -5.52 10.51
CA ILE A 158 17.97 -6.85 10.98
C ILE A 158 17.66 -6.62 12.46
N PRO A 159 16.43 -6.88 12.91
CA PRO A 159 16.14 -6.78 14.33
C PRO A 159 17.16 -7.64 15.06
N ASP A 160 17.84 -7.10 16.07
CA ASP A 160 18.77 -7.83 16.96
C ASP A 160 18.03 -8.86 17.85
N GLY A 161 16.91 -9.38 17.37
CA GLY A 161 16.03 -10.30 18.05
C GLY A 161 16.21 -11.72 17.56
N THR A 162 16.19 -12.63 18.53
CA THR A 162 16.29 -14.09 18.46
C THR A 162 15.86 -14.67 17.11
N MET A 163 16.84 -15.17 16.33
CA MET A 163 16.52 -16.09 15.24
C MET A 163 15.80 -17.30 15.84
N LEU A 164 14.55 -17.51 15.43
CA LEU A 164 13.81 -18.73 15.75
C LEU A 164 14.52 -19.88 15.03
N SER A 165 15.36 -20.62 15.76
CA SER A 165 15.89 -21.88 15.25
C SER A 165 14.72 -22.83 14.97
N PRO A 166 14.73 -23.59 13.86
CA PRO A 166 13.66 -24.53 13.52
C PRO A 166 13.46 -25.64 14.58
N SER A 167 14.34 -25.73 15.57
CA SER A 167 14.28 -26.63 16.73
C SER A 167 13.65 -26.02 17.99
N GLY A 168 13.14 -24.79 17.96
CA GLY A 168 12.41 -24.21 19.10
C GLY A 168 13.29 -23.87 20.32
N GLY A 169 14.60 -23.73 20.14
CA GLY A 169 15.52 -23.26 21.18
C GLY A 169 16.04 -21.86 20.86
N SER A 170 15.81 -20.90 21.75
CA SER A 170 16.42 -19.58 21.71
C SER A 170 17.91 -19.69 22.07
N GLY A 171 18.75 -19.86 21.04
CA GLY A 171 20.20 -19.78 21.18
C GLY A 171 20.66 -18.33 21.09
N GLU A 172 21.30 -17.84 22.15
CA GLU A 172 21.97 -16.54 22.17
C GLU A 172 23.24 -16.65 21.32
N VAL A 173 23.36 -15.83 20.27
CA VAL A 173 24.57 -15.78 19.43
C VAL A 173 25.51 -14.75 20.06
N MET A 174 26.50 -15.23 20.81
CA MET A 174 27.57 -14.39 21.35
C MET A 174 28.60 -14.12 20.24
N GLN A 175 28.90 -12.85 20.00
CA GLN A 175 29.87 -12.37 19.00
C GLN A 175 31.30 -12.78 19.33
#